data_AF-A0A371HNQ0-F1
#
_entry.id   AF-A0A371HNQ0-F1
#
_cell.length_a   1.000
_cell.length_b   1.000
_cell.length_c   1.000
_cell.angle_alpha   90.00
_cell.angle_beta   90.00
_cell.angle_gamma   90.00
#
_symmetry.space_group_name_H-M   'P 1'
#
loop_
_entity.id
_entity.type
_entity.pdbx_description
1 polymer ?
#
loop_
_entity_poly.entity_id
_entity_poly.type
_entity_poly.pdbx_seq_one_letter_code
_entity_poly.pdbx_strand_id
1 'polypeptide(L)'
;MGKQSKWKSESETVHSALVTYFSMISLLTLCPPFVILLWYTMTVADGSVSQTWDYLTQNGLKGFLHIWPKPTALSCKIIAIYAVYEAALQLLLPGQIVYGPISPTGHRPVYKANVTFRLTQLFGIFNPTIVYDHLGEIYSALIFGSFVFCIFLYIKGHLAPSSTDSGSSGNFIIDFYWGMDLYPRIGKYFDIKVFTNCRFGMMSWAVLALTYCIKQYEENGKVADSMLVNTTLMLVYVTKFFWWEAGYWNTMDIAHDRAGFYICWGCLVWVPSVYTSPGMYLVNHPVNLGTQLALSILVAGILCIYINYDCDRQRQEFRRTNGKGTVWGKPPSKIEASYTTTAGETKRSLLLTSGWWGLSRHFHYVPEILAAFFWTVPALFNHFLPYFYVIFLTILLFDRAKRDDDRCRSKYGKYWKLYCDKNHSRNILKNDYRQMSAYENVVGGKLKLKGKALDVAGGVKKKKKKNKRNNDQFLQVAEDEISAGGSKEEAGKDGNDEDINDVSKLSGKGKTAHYDDHLTPAERRYIEQREQLDVHRLAKISNKSHRDRIQDFNQYLANMSEHYDIPKVGPG
;
A
#
# COMPACT_ATOMS: atom_id res chain seq x y z
N MET A 1 -11.85 -38.41 33.65
CA MET A 1 -12.69 -37.61 32.72
C MET A 1 -12.81 -36.19 33.25
N GLY A 2 -11.99 -35.27 32.74
CA GLY A 2 -12.00 -33.85 33.11
C GLY A 2 -11.77 -33.00 31.87
N LYS A 3 -12.78 -32.21 31.50
CA LYS A 3 -12.83 -31.38 30.28
C LYS A 3 -11.72 -30.32 30.29
N GLN A 4 -10.78 -30.40 29.35
CA GLN A 4 -9.93 -29.27 28.97
C GLN A 4 -10.78 -28.25 28.20
N SER A 5 -11.01 -27.08 28.79
CA SER A 5 -11.61 -25.94 28.09
C SER A 5 -10.57 -25.33 27.14
N LYS A 6 -10.70 -25.66 25.86
CA LYS A 6 -9.91 -25.10 24.77
C LYS A 6 -10.38 -23.66 24.52
N TRP A 7 -9.67 -22.68 25.07
CA TRP A 7 -9.85 -21.27 24.69
C TRP A 7 -9.26 -21.07 23.29
N LYS A 8 -10.14 -21.21 22.30
CA LYS A 8 -9.85 -20.93 20.89
C LYS A 8 -10.05 -19.42 20.72
N SER A 9 -8.97 -18.63 20.69
CA SER A 9 -9.06 -17.26 20.17
C SER A 9 -9.20 -17.37 18.65
N GLU A 10 -10.44 -17.41 18.20
CA GLU A 10 -10.79 -17.17 16.80
C GLU A 10 -10.43 -15.71 16.51
N SER A 11 -9.35 -15.52 15.77
CA SER A 11 -9.08 -14.25 15.12
C SER A 11 -10.18 -14.08 14.09
N GLU A 12 -11.15 -13.20 14.37
CA GLU A 12 -12.12 -12.77 13.37
C GLU A 12 -11.35 -12.12 12.21
N THR A 13 -11.15 -12.87 11.13
CA THR A 13 -10.82 -12.25 9.85
C THR A 13 -12.04 -11.41 9.44
N VAL A 14 -11.80 -10.18 8.98
CA VAL A 14 -12.87 -9.21 8.63
C VAL A 14 -13.86 -9.79 7.60
N HIS A 15 -13.41 -10.75 6.79
CA HIS A 15 -14.23 -11.57 5.90
C HIS A 15 -13.94 -13.05 6.10
N SER A 16 -14.86 -13.94 5.69
CA SER A 16 -14.58 -15.36 5.66
C SER A 16 -13.44 -15.66 4.68
N ALA A 17 -12.66 -16.71 4.94
CA ALA A 17 -11.59 -17.14 4.04
C ALA A 17 -12.11 -17.38 2.62
N LEU A 18 -13.31 -17.95 2.47
CA LEU A 18 -13.95 -18.20 1.18
C LEU A 18 -14.16 -16.91 0.39
N VAL A 19 -14.69 -15.86 1.03
CA VAL A 19 -14.90 -14.56 0.38
C VAL A 19 -13.58 -13.97 -0.10
N THR A 20 -12.52 -14.10 0.70
CA THR A 20 -11.18 -13.59 0.36
C THR A 20 -10.58 -14.32 -0.86
N TYR A 21 -10.66 -15.66 -0.89
CA TYR A 21 -10.20 -16.44 -2.03
C TYR A 21 -11.01 -16.15 -3.29
N PHE A 22 -12.34 -16.07 -3.15
CA PHE A 22 -13.21 -15.75 -4.26
C PHE A 22 -12.86 -14.38 -4.85
N SER A 23 -12.71 -13.34 -4.01
CA SER A 23 -12.34 -12.00 -4.49
C SER A 23 -10.99 -11.98 -5.20
N MET A 24 -10.00 -12.70 -4.67
CA MET A 24 -8.67 -12.79 -5.30
C MET A 24 -8.73 -13.47 -6.67
N ILE A 25 -9.43 -14.61 -6.76
CA ILE A 25 -9.59 -15.36 -8.02
C ILE A 25 -10.39 -14.54 -9.03
N SER A 26 -11.46 -13.87 -8.59
CA SER A 26 -12.24 -12.98 -9.46
C SER A 26 -11.38 -11.87 -10.04
N LEU A 27 -10.56 -11.19 -9.24
CA LEU A 27 -9.68 -10.13 -9.73
C LEU A 27 -8.60 -10.67 -10.68
N LEU A 28 -8.00 -11.82 -10.36
CA LEU A 28 -7.02 -12.49 -11.22
C LEU A 28 -7.59 -12.87 -12.58
N THR A 29 -8.85 -13.28 -12.64
CA THR A 29 -9.47 -13.84 -13.86
C THR A 29 -10.25 -12.81 -14.66
N LEU A 30 -10.86 -11.81 -14.02
CA LEU A 30 -11.74 -10.83 -14.67
C LEU A 30 -11.04 -9.53 -15.07
N CYS A 31 -10.02 -9.08 -14.34
CA CYS A 31 -9.33 -7.84 -14.69
C CYS A 31 -8.58 -7.93 -16.04
N PRO A 32 -7.84 -9.01 -16.36
CA PRO A 32 -7.19 -9.13 -17.67
C PRO A 32 -8.12 -9.07 -18.89
N PRO A 33 -9.21 -9.87 -18.97
CA PRO A 33 -10.14 -9.78 -20.10
C PRO A 33 -10.86 -8.43 -20.12
N PHE A 34 -11.15 -7.84 -18.96
CA PHE A 34 -11.76 -6.51 -18.90
C PHE A 34 -10.90 -5.43 -19.55
N VAL A 35 -9.58 -5.44 -19.36
CA VAL A 35 -8.66 -4.48 -20.00
C VAL A 35 -8.77 -4.54 -21.54
N ILE A 36 -8.85 -5.75 -22.10
CA ILE A 36 -9.00 -5.96 -23.54
C ILE A 36 -10.38 -5.49 -24.03
N LEU A 37 -11.45 -5.81 -23.29
CA LEU A 37 -12.79 -5.34 -23.62
C LEU A 37 -12.90 -3.82 -23.57
N LEU A 38 -12.28 -3.19 -22.57
CA LEU A 38 -12.23 -1.73 -22.42
C LEU A 38 -11.56 -1.09 -23.65
N TRP A 39 -10.38 -1.58 -24.01
CA TRP A 39 -9.64 -1.11 -25.19
C TRP A 39 -10.44 -1.31 -26.48
N TYR A 40 -10.94 -2.52 -26.73
CA TYR A 40 -11.68 -2.85 -27.93
C TYR A 40 -12.92 -1.97 -28.06
N THR A 41 -13.67 -1.82 -26.96
CA THR A 41 -14.90 -1.01 -26.98
C THR A 41 -14.58 0.43 -27.34
N MET A 42 -13.58 1.05 -26.70
CA MET A 42 -13.26 2.47 -26.90
C MET A 42 -12.61 2.79 -28.24
N THR A 43 -11.80 1.87 -28.79
CA THR A 43 -10.98 2.16 -29.98
C THR A 43 -11.53 1.52 -31.24
N VAL A 44 -12.15 0.33 -31.16
CA VAL A 44 -12.63 -0.43 -32.32
C VAL A 44 -14.16 -0.38 -32.45
N ALA A 45 -14.89 -0.47 -31.34
CA ALA A 45 -16.37 -0.44 -31.34
C ALA A 45 -16.95 0.95 -31.07
N ASP A 46 -16.22 2.01 -31.45
CA ASP A 46 -16.67 3.42 -31.39
C ASP A 46 -17.15 3.86 -29.99
N GLY A 47 -16.59 3.28 -28.92
CA GLY A 47 -17.00 3.49 -27.53
C GLY A 47 -18.37 2.90 -27.15
N SER A 48 -19.03 2.16 -28.04
CA SER A 48 -20.35 1.57 -27.82
C SER A 48 -20.27 0.19 -27.15
N VAL A 49 -20.73 0.14 -25.90
CA VAL A 49 -20.89 -1.11 -25.15
C VAL A 49 -21.89 -2.04 -25.83
N SER A 50 -22.94 -1.50 -26.46
CA SER A 50 -23.94 -2.31 -27.19
C SER A 50 -23.30 -3.03 -28.36
N GLN A 51 -22.50 -2.34 -29.18
CA GLN A 51 -21.84 -2.98 -30.33
C GLN A 51 -20.89 -4.09 -29.90
N THR A 52 -20.14 -3.87 -28.82
CA THR A 52 -19.26 -4.90 -28.24
C THR A 52 -20.07 -6.09 -27.73
N TRP A 53 -21.18 -5.84 -27.04
CA TRP A 53 -22.08 -6.88 -26.54
C TRP A 53 -22.72 -7.69 -27.69
N ASP A 54 -23.22 -7.01 -28.72
CA ASP A 54 -23.83 -7.64 -29.89
C ASP A 54 -22.81 -8.51 -30.64
N TYR A 55 -21.58 -8.02 -30.80
CA TYR A 55 -20.50 -8.80 -31.40
C TYR A 55 -20.18 -10.07 -30.58
N LEU A 56 -20.07 -9.94 -29.25
CA LEU A 56 -19.76 -11.07 -28.36
C LEU A 56 -20.90 -12.08 -28.28
N THR A 57 -22.16 -11.63 -28.30
CA THR A 57 -23.32 -12.54 -28.29
C THR A 57 -23.47 -13.30 -29.59
N GLN A 58 -23.17 -12.67 -30.74
CA GLN A 58 -23.20 -13.34 -32.05
C GLN A 58 -22.07 -14.36 -32.24
N ASN A 59 -20.87 -14.08 -31.71
CA ASN A 59 -19.67 -14.88 -31.99
C ASN A 59 -19.21 -15.74 -30.79
N GLY A 60 -19.83 -15.57 -29.62
CA GLY A 60 -19.50 -16.28 -28.38
C GLY A 60 -18.02 -16.18 -28.00
N LEU A 61 -17.47 -17.27 -27.47
CA LEU A 61 -16.07 -17.36 -27.05
C LEU A 61 -15.09 -17.14 -28.22
N LYS A 62 -15.45 -17.54 -29.45
CA LYS A 62 -14.59 -17.31 -30.63
C LYS A 62 -14.47 -15.83 -30.94
N GLY A 63 -15.56 -15.06 -30.80
CA GLY A 63 -15.54 -13.61 -30.92
C GLY A 63 -14.61 -12.97 -29.90
N PHE A 64 -14.70 -13.39 -28.64
CA PHE A 64 -13.81 -12.88 -27.60
C PHE A 64 -12.33 -13.16 -27.90
N LEU A 65 -12.00 -14.40 -28.31
CA LEU A 65 -10.63 -14.77 -28.69
C LEU A 65 -10.15 -14.02 -29.94
N HIS A 66 -11.05 -13.64 -30.83
CA HIS A 66 -10.75 -12.83 -32.02
C HIS A 66 -10.45 -11.37 -31.66
N ILE A 67 -11.16 -10.81 -30.67
CA ILE A 67 -10.91 -9.45 -30.17
C ILE A 67 -9.54 -9.34 -29.49
N TRP A 68 -9.11 -10.39 -28.77
CA TRP A 68 -7.88 -10.36 -27.98
C TRP A 68 -6.62 -10.41 -28.87
N PRO A 69 -5.89 -9.29 -29.04
CA PRO A 69 -4.73 -9.27 -29.93
C PRO A 69 -3.61 -10.13 -29.36
N LYS A 70 -2.89 -10.86 -30.21
CA LYS A 70 -1.72 -11.63 -29.75
C LYS A 70 -0.55 -10.67 -29.50
N PRO A 71 0.26 -10.88 -28.45
CA PRO A 71 1.51 -10.13 -28.27
C PRO A 71 2.39 -10.26 -29.51
N THR A 72 2.88 -9.15 -30.05
CA THR A 72 3.77 -9.12 -31.21
C THR A 72 5.20 -8.82 -30.78
N ALA A 73 6.18 -9.14 -31.64
CA ALA A 73 7.57 -8.78 -31.39
C ALA A 73 7.75 -7.26 -31.26
N LEU A 74 6.95 -6.47 -32.00
CA LEU A 74 6.96 -5.02 -31.94
C LEU A 74 6.42 -4.51 -30.60
N SER A 75 5.26 -5.00 -30.14
CA SER A 75 4.70 -4.56 -28.86
C SER A 75 5.62 -4.92 -27.68
N CYS A 76 6.19 -6.12 -27.68
CA CYS A 76 7.22 -6.53 -26.72
C CYS A 76 8.47 -5.63 -26.77
N LYS A 77 8.93 -5.25 -27.98
CA LYS A 77 10.08 -4.36 -28.15
C LYS A 77 9.81 -2.96 -27.59
N ILE A 78 8.63 -2.39 -27.85
CA ILE A 78 8.21 -1.08 -27.32
C ILE A 78 8.23 -1.11 -25.79
N ILE A 79 7.59 -2.12 -25.19
CA ILE A 79 7.55 -2.30 -23.73
C ILE A 79 8.96 -2.47 -23.16
N ALA A 80 9.81 -3.28 -23.80
CA ALA A 80 11.17 -3.53 -23.33
C ALA A 80 12.04 -2.27 -23.39
N ILE A 81 11.97 -1.49 -24.48
CA ILE A 81 12.71 -0.22 -24.59
C ILE A 81 12.24 0.76 -23.52
N TYR A 82 10.93 0.89 -23.33
CA TYR A 82 10.36 1.73 -22.29
C TYR A 82 10.79 1.29 -20.87
N ALA A 83 10.71 -0.01 -20.57
CA ALA A 83 11.14 -0.58 -19.30
C ALA A 83 12.63 -0.33 -19.03
N VAL A 84 13.49 -0.53 -20.04
CA VAL A 84 14.93 -0.29 -19.94
C VAL A 84 15.23 1.19 -19.75
N TYR A 85 14.52 2.07 -20.48
CA TYR A 85 14.65 3.51 -20.31
C TYR A 85 14.29 3.94 -18.88
N GLU A 86 13.13 3.52 -18.36
CA GLU A 86 12.71 3.82 -16.99
C GLU A 86 13.66 3.23 -15.94
N ALA A 87 14.18 2.03 -16.17
CA ALA A 87 15.16 1.42 -15.29
C ALA A 87 16.49 2.18 -15.28
N ALA A 88 16.94 2.64 -16.46
CA ALA A 88 18.11 3.50 -16.59
C ALA A 88 17.90 4.84 -15.88
N LEU A 89 16.73 5.46 -16.01
CA LEU A 89 16.41 6.69 -15.28
C LEU A 89 16.42 6.48 -13.76
N GLN A 90 15.86 5.37 -13.27
CA GLN A 90 15.90 5.03 -11.84
C GLN A 90 17.34 4.87 -11.34
N LEU A 91 18.20 4.18 -12.08
CA LEU A 91 19.56 3.86 -11.65
C LEU A 91 20.56 4.99 -11.87
N LEU A 92 20.47 5.70 -12.99
CA LEU A 92 21.52 6.63 -13.44
C LEU A 92 21.23 8.09 -13.08
N LEU A 93 19.97 8.53 -13.01
CA LEU A 93 19.70 9.93 -12.69
C LEU A 93 20.17 10.27 -11.27
N PRO A 94 20.84 11.41 -11.06
CA PRO A 94 21.20 11.86 -9.73
C PRO A 94 19.95 12.26 -8.95
N GLY A 95 19.99 12.05 -7.63
CA GLY A 95 18.91 12.44 -6.75
C GLY A 95 19.24 12.27 -5.29
N GLN A 96 18.38 12.82 -4.44
CA GLN A 96 18.58 12.79 -3.00
C GLN A 96 18.27 11.40 -2.44
N ILE A 97 19.09 10.96 -1.49
CA ILE A 97 18.83 9.73 -0.76
C ILE A 97 17.70 9.99 0.23
N VAL A 98 16.65 9.18 0.15
CA VAL A 98 15.50 9.25 1.04
C VAL A 98 15.34 7.90 1.71
N TYR A 99 15.12 7.92 3.02
CA TYR A 99 14.87 6.73 3.79
C TYR A 99 13.37 6.51 3.93
N GLY A 100 12.91 5.32 3.54
CA GLY A 100 11.54 4.91 3.77
C GLY A 100 11.24 4.60 5.24
N PRO A 101 10.00 4.19 5.53
CA PRO A 101 9.59 3.77 6.87
C PRO A 101 10.33 2.50 7.29
N ILE A 102 10.61 2.38 8.59
CA ILE A 102 11.20 1.17 9.16
C ILE A 102 10.15 0.08 9.09
N SER A 103 10.50 -1.12 8.62
CA SER A 103 9.62 -2.27 8.50
C SER A 103 9.38 -2.97 9.86
N PRO A 104 8.41 -3.89 9.96
CA PRO A 104 8.22 -4.70 11.16
C PRO A 104 9.46 -5.47 11.60
N THR A 105 10.32 -5.88 10.65
CA THR A 105 11.56 -6.60 10.97
C THR A 105 12.74 -5.67 11.29
N GLY A 106 12.51 -4.35 11.29
CA GLY A 106 13.52 -3.33 11.59
C GLY A 106 14.33 -2.88 10.37
N HIS A 107 14.06 -3.41 9.18
CA HIS A 107 14.73 -3.03 7.95
C HIS A 107 14.21 -1.67 7.46
N ARG A 108 15.13 -0.78 7.05
CA ARG A 108 14.78 0.55 6.54
C ARG A 108 15.20 0.65 5.07
N PRO A 109 14.25 0.68 4.12
CA PRO A 109 14.57 0.76 2.71
C PRO A 109 15.14 2.13 2.38
N VAL A 110 16.09 2.15 1.44
CA VAL A 110 16.74 3.35 0.94
C VAL A 110 16.36 3.55 -0.52
N TYR A 111 15.91 4.77 -0.82
CA TYR A 111 15.45 5.18 -2.14
C TYR A 111 16.26 6.38 -2.63
N LYS A 112 16.22 6.61 -3.95
CA LYS A 112 16.85 7.75 -4.59
C LYS A 112 15.75 8.57 -5.28
N ALA A 113 15.50 9.78 -4.76
CA ALA A 113 14.49 10.70 -5.25
C ALA A 113 15.04 11.52 -6.42
N ASN A 114 14.59 11.15 -7.62
CA ASN A 114 14.99 11.76 -8.87
C ASN A 114 13.79 12.52 -9.44
N VAL A 115 13.78 13.85 -9.34
CA VAL A 115 12.63 14.71 -9.73
C VAL A 115 12.65 15.04 -11.23
N THR A 116 12.95 14.07 -12.11
CA THR A 116 13.14 14.40 -13.53
C THR A 116 12.03 13.84 -14.41
N PHE A 117 11.07 14.70 -14.75
CA PHE A 117 10.08 14.50 -15.80
C PHE A 117 10.68 14.82 -17.18
N ARG A 118 11.63 14.00 -17.66
CA ARG A 118 12.28 14.16 -18.98
C ARG A 118 11.56 13.37 -20.08
N LEU A 119 10.24 13.56 -20.21
CA LEU A 119 9.44 12.93 -21.26
C LEU A 119 9.82 13.39 -22.68
N THR A 120 10.27 14.63 -22.82
CA THR A 120 10.56 15.25 -24.12
C THR A 120 11.71 14.59 -24.89
N GLN A 121 12.60 13.85 -24.21
CA GLN A 121 13.72 13.18 -24.87
C GLN A 121 13.31 11.89 -25.61
N LEU A 122 12.19 11.26 -25.22
CA LEU A 122 11.72 10.01 -25.85
C LEU A 122 11.11 10.29 -27.24
N PHE A 123 10.40 11.41 -27.39
CA PHE A 123 9.63 11.75 -28.59
C PHE A 123 10.48 12.30 -29.76
N GLY A 124 11.76 12.63 -29.52
CA GLY A 124 12.69 13.03 -30.59
C GLY A 124 13.31 11.85 -31.34
N ILE A 125 13.19 10.62 -30.81
CA ILE A 125 13.88 9.41 -31.32
C ILE A 125 12.88 8.41 -31.93
N PHE A 126 11.60 8.50 -31.53
CA PHE A 126 10.59 7.49 -31.83
C PHE A 126 9.23 8.17 -32.07
N ASN A 127 8.51 7.76 -33.11
CA ASN A 127 7.15 8.25 -33.34
C ASN A 127 6.23 7.66 -32.26
N PRO A 128 5.65 8.47 -31.35
CA PRO A 128 4.81 7.96 -30.28
C PRO A 128 3.48 7.36 -30.75
N THR A 129 2.98 7.73 -31.93
CA THR A 129 1.65 7.29 -32.40
C THR A 129 1.57 5.79 -32.63
N ILE A 130 2.70 5.14 -32.96
CA ILE A 130 2.80 3.68 -33.08
C ILE A 130 2.40 2.93 -31.80
N VAL A 131 2.50 3.59 -30.63
CA VAL A 131 2.03 3.02 -29.36
C VAL A 131 0.51 2.92 -29.33
N TYR A 132 -0.20 3.91 -29.89
CA TYR A 132 -1.66 3.84 -30.02
C TYR A 132 -2.07 2.81 -31.08
N ASP A 133 -1.36 2.77 -32.21
CA ASP A 133 -1.65 1.83 -33.31
C ASP A 133 -1.55 0.37 -32.87
N HIS A 134 -0.60 0.07 -31.97
CA HIS A 134 -0.39 -1.28 -31.42
C HIS A 134 -0.90 -1.43 -29.98
N LEU A 135 -1.79 -0.56 -29.51
CA LEU A 135 -2.17 -0.48 -28.09
C LEU A 135 -2.78 -1.79 -27.56
N GLY A 136 -3.61 -2.47 -28.36
CA GLY A 136 -4.19 -3.76 -27.98
C GLY A 136 -3.15 -4.88 -27.84
N GLU A 137 -2.16 -4.92 -28.73
CA GLU A 137 -1.03 -5.85 -28.66
C GLU A 137 -0.11 -5.54 -27.48
N ILE A 138 0.03 -4.26 -27.12
CA ILE A 138 0.78 -3.79 -25.94
C ILE A 138 0.05 -4.22 -24.66
N TYR A 139 -1.26 -3.98 -24.53
CA TYR A 139 -2.01 -4.44 -23.36
C TYR A 139 -1.98 -5.95 -23.22
N SER A 140 -2.12 -6.69 -24.32
CA SER A 140 -1.98 -8.14 -24.31
C SER A 140 -0.59 -8.58 -23.83
N ALA A 141 0.47 -7.98 -24.38
CA ALA A 141 1.84 -8.25 -23.96
C ALA A 141 2.09 -7.90 -22.48
N LEU A 142 1.55 -6.77 -21.99
CA LEU A 142 1.64 -6.36 -20.60
C LEU A 142 0.89 -7.30 -19.66
N ILE A 143 -0.30 -7.77 -20.04
CA ILE A 143 -1.06 -8.76 -19.28
C ILE A 143 -0.21 -10.01 -19.06
N PHE A 144 0.22 -10.67 -20.13
CA PHE A 144 0.96 -11.93 -20.03
C PHE A 144 2.36 -11.73 -19.43
N GLY A 145 3.06 -10.66 -19.84
CA GLY A 145 4.37 -10.30 -19.32
C GLY A 145 4.34 -10.01 -17.82
N SER A 146 3.32 -9.33 -17.33
CA SER A 146 3.16 -9.04 -15.89
C SER A 146 2.81 -10.29 -15.09
N PHE A 147 2.04 -11.23 -15.65
CA PHE A 147 1.84 -12.55 -15.03
C PHE A 147 3.17 -13.29 -14.86
N VAL A 148 3.97 -13.37 -15.92
CA VAL A 148 5.31 -13.99 -15.88
C VAL A 148 6.22 -13.27 -14.88
N PHE A 149 6.17 -11.94 -14.85
CA PHE A 149 6.93 -11.14 -13.89
C PHE A 149 6.52 -11.44 -12.44
N CYS A 150 5.23 -11.60 -12.15
CA CYS A 150 4.77 -11.95 -10.81
C CYS A 150 5.16 -13.39 -10.41
N ILE A 151 5.21 -14.33 -11.38
CA ILE A 151 5.76 -15.67 -11.15
C ILE A 151 7.25 -15.56 -10.79
N PHE A 152 8.00 -14.71 -11.50
CA PHE A 152 9.39 -14.42 -11.15
C PHE A 152 9.51 -13.86 -9.73
N LEU A 153 8.67 -12.91 -9.32
CA LEU A 153 8.70 -12.37 -7.95
C LEU A 153 8.40 -13.43 -6.89
N TYR A 154 7.45 -14.34 -7.16
CA TYR A 154 7.16 -15.48 -6.30
C TYR A 154 8.37 -16.40 -6.15
N ILE A 155 8.98 -16.82 -7.27
CA ILE A 155 10.18 -17.68 -7.27
C ILE A 155 11.34 -16.98 -6.56
N LYS A 156 11.57 -15.70 -6.87
CA LYS A 156 12.60 -14.88 -6.25
C LYS A 156 12.40 -14.78 -4.72
N GLY A 157 11.17 -14.62 -4.25
CA GLY A 157 10.86 -14.59 -2.83
C GLY A 157 11.27 -15.87 -2.09
N HIS A 158 11.16 -17.03 -2.76
CA HIS A 158 11.61 -18.31 -2.21
C HIS A 158 13.12 -18.51 -2.30
N LEU A 159 13.74 -18.18 -3.43
CA LEU A 159 15.13 -18.55 -3.73
C LEU A 159 16.16 -17.48 -3.33
N ALA A 160 15.78 -16.21 -3.37
CA ALA A 160 16.67 -15.08 -3.17
C ALA A 160 15.92 -13.87 -2.56
N PRO A 161 15.40 -13.99 -1.32
CA PRO A 161 14.71 -12.90 -0.65
C PRO A 161 15.64 -11.71 -0.43
N SER A 162 15.14 -10.50 -0.64
CA SER A 162 15.98 -9.29 -0.59
C SER A 162 16.27 -8.80 0.84
N SER A 163 15.46 -9.22 1.80
CA SER A 163 15.56 -8.86 3.21
C SER A 163 14.77 -9.85 4.07
N THR A 164 14.86 -9.69 5.39
CA THR A 164 14.04 -10.41 6.37
C THR A 164 12.55 -10.08 6.27
N ASP A 165 12.16 -9.06 5.49
CA ASP A 165 10.75 -8.74 5.23
C ASP A 165 10.10 -9.68 4.17
N SER A 166 10.74 -10.80 3.83
CA SER A 166 10.16 -11.84 2.99
C SER A 166 9.41 -12.89 3.80
N GLY A 167 8.36 -13.47 3.22
CA GLY A 167 7.61 -14.54 3.87
C GLY A 167 6.59 -15.18 2.93
N SER A 168 6.27 -16.45 3.21
CA SER A 168 5.24 -17.22 2.52
C SER A 168 4.12 -17.57 3.50
N SER A 169 2.90 -17.61 2.98
CA SER A 169 1.72 -18.08 3.68
C SER A 169 1.53 -19.60 3.61
N GLY A 170 2.39 -20.30 2.87
CA GLY A 170 2.25 -21.72 2.54
C GLY A 170 1.15 -21.99 1.51
N ASN A 171 0.53 -20.95 0.93
CA ASN A 171 -0.48 -21.09 -0.11
C ASN A 171 -0.05 -20.30 -1.35
N PHE A 172 0.15 -21.04 -2.45
CA PHE A 172 0.59 -20.48 -3.73
C PHE A 172 -0.27 -19.32 -4.22
N ILE A 173 -1.61 -19.42 -4.13
CA ILE A 173 -2.52 -18.39 -4.65
C ILE A 173 -2.37 -17.10 -3.84
N ILE A 174 -2.25 -17.20 -2.52
CA ILE A 174 -2.05 -16.04 -1.64
C ILE A 174 -0.68 -15.41 -1.90
N ASP A 175 0.37 -16.21 -1.91
CA ASP A 175 1.74 -15.72 -2.07
C ASP A 175 2.00 -15.13 -3.46
N PHE A 176 1.37 -15.68 -4.51
CA PHE A 176 1.39 -15.10 -5.84
C PHE A 176 0.62 -13.77 -5.90
N TYR A 177 -0.56 -13.72 -5.28
CA TYR A 177 -1.43 -12.55 -5.35
C TYR A 177 -0.89 -11.37 -4.53
N TRP A 178 -0.59 -11.61 -3.25
CA TRP A 178 -0.10 -10.60 -2.31
C TRP A 178 1.39 -10.35 -2.43
N GLY A 179 2.16 -11.35 -2.85
CA GLY A 179 3.62 -11.27 -2.94
C GLY A 179 4.32 -11.72 -1.67
N MET A 180 5.58 -12.12 -1.83
CA MET A 180 6.42 -12.62 -0.74
C MET A 180 7.38 -11.57 -0.19
N ASP A 181 8.10 -10.84 -1.04
CA ASP A 181 9.04 -9.80 -0.61
C ASP A 181 8.29 -8.48 -0.39
N LEU A 182 8.50 -7.82 0.75
CA LEU A 182 8.00 -6.46 0.97
C LEU A 182 8.77 -5.42 0.13
N TYR A 183 10.10 -5.54 0.06
CA TYR A 183 10.98 -4.63 -0.68
C TYR A 183 11.90 -5.42 -1.62
N PRO A 184 11.36 -6.05 -2.68
CA PRO A 184 12.21 -6.83 -3.57
C PRO A 184 13.16 -5.95 -4.35
N ARG A 185 14.42 -6.39 -4.44
CA ARG A 185 15.48 -5.70 -5.16
C ARG A 185 16.18 -6.60 -6.15
N ILE A 186 16.65 -5.99 -7.25
CA ILE A 186 17.63 -6.59 -8.15
C ILE A 186 18.98 -5.92 -7.85
N GLY A 187 19.91 -6.68 -7.29
CA GLY A 187 21.12 -6.11 -6.70
C GLY A 187 20.80 -5.16 -5.54
N LYS A 188 21.68 -4.17 -5.30
CA LYS A 188 21.56 -3.26 -4.14
C LYS A 188 20.66 -2.04 -4.42
N TYR A 189 20.65 -1.56 -5.67
CA TYR A 189 20.14 -0.23 -6.01
C TYR A 189 18.78 -0.23 -6.72
N PHE A 190 18.36 -1.35 -7.32
CA PHE A 190 17.12 -1.42 -8.07
C PHE A 190 15.98 -1.95 -7.20
N ASP A 191 15.13 -1.05 -6.71
CA ASP A 191 13.89 -1.41 -6.00
C ASP A 191 12.76 -1.67 -7.00
N ILE A 192 12.19 -2.88 -6.94
CA ILE A 192 11.20 -3.33 -7.90
C ILE A 192 9.87 -2.59 -7.73
N LYS A 193 9.42 -2.31 -6.50
CA LYS A 193 8.13 -1.63 -6.31
C LYS A 193 8.19 -0.18 -6.75
N VAL A 194 9.32 0.50 -6.50
CA VAL A 194 9.54 1.85 -7.04
C VAL A 194 9.54 1.82 -8.56
N PHE A 195 10.18 0.81 -9.16
CA PHE A 195 10.17 0.65 -10.61
C PHE A 195 8.75 0.41 -11.15
N THR A 196 8.02 -0.59 -10.65
CA THR A 196 6.70 -0.94 -11.18
C THR A 196 5.68 0.18 -10.94
N ASN A 197 5.64 0.75 -9.73
CA ASN A 197 4.61 1.71 -9.36
C ASN A 197 4.92 3.10 -9.89
N CYS A 198 6.12 3.61 -9.59
CA CYS A 198 6.45 5.01 -9.85
C CYS A 198 6.99 5.20 -11.27
N ARG A 199 7.98 4.40 -11.67
CA ARG A 199 8.64 4.60 -12.97
C ARG A 199 7.79 4.04 -14.10
N PHE A 200 7.62 2.73 -14.18
CA PHE A 200 6.85 2.11 -15.24
C PHE A 200 5.38 2.56 -15.23
N GLY A 201 4.67 2.36 -14.12
CA GLY A 201 3.24 2.66 -14.00
C GLY A 201 2.91 4.14 -14.16
N MET A 202 3.32 4.98 -13.21
CA MET A 202 2.96 6.41 -13.24
C MET A 202 3.55 7.16 -14.44
N MET A 203 4.75 6.82 -14.94
CA MET A 203 5.26 7.46 -16.16
C MET A 203 4.49 7.00 -17.41
N SER A 204 3.98 5.76 -17.45
CA SER A 204 3.22 5.28 -18.60
C SER A 204 1.92 6.07 -18.77
N TRP A 205 1.32 6.51 -17.65
CA TRP A 205 0.18 7.41 -17.67
C TRP A 205 0.52 8.73 -18.39
N ALA A 206 1.63 9.38 -18.04
CA ALA A 206 2.06 10.61 -18.70
C ALA A 206 2.42 10.41 -20.18
N VAL A 207 3.15 9.32 -20.51
CA VAL A 207 3.51 8.98 -21.89
C VAL A 207 2.25 8.77 -22.73
N LEU A 208 1.30 7.96 -22.25
CA LEU A 208 0.08 7.64 -22.98
C LEU A 208 -0.82 8.87 -23.17
N ALA A 209 -0.94 9.73 -22.15
CA ALA A 209 -1.70 10.98 -22.28
C ALA A 209 -1.16 11.89 -23.39
N LEU A 210 0.16 11.97 -23.55
CA LEU A 210 0.80 12.69 -24.66
C LEU A 210 0.65 11.95 -25.99
N THR A 211 0.87 10.64 -26.01
CA THR A 211 0.69 9.80 -27.20
C THR A 211 -0.72 9.97 -27.79
N TYR A 212 -1.75 9.97 -26.96
CA TYR A 212 -3.14 10.13 -27.42
C TYR A 212 -3.39 11.52 -28.02
N CYS A 213 -2.85 12.56 -27.39
CA CYS A 213 -2.91 13.92 -27.93
C CYS A 213 -2.21 14.02 -29.29
N ILE A 214 -1.02 13.44 -29.42
CA ILE A 214 -0.25 13.44 -30.68
C ILE A 214 -0.96 12.60 -31.74
N LYS A 215 -1.53 11.45 -31.37
CA LYS A 215 -2.28 10.59 -32.29
C LYS A 215 -3.53 11.29 -32.82
N GLN A 216 -4.26 12.03 -31.99
CA GLN A 216 -5.41 12.80 -32.45
C GLN A 216 -4.99 13.89 -33.46
N TYR A 217 -3.82 14.51 -33.27
CA TYR A 217 -3.26 15.44 -34.25
C TYR A 217 -2.89 14.75 -35.57
N GLU A 218 -2.27 13.57 -35.50
CA GLU A 218 -1.90 12.78 -36.69
C GLU A 218 -3.12 12.41 -37.54
N GLU A 219 -4.20 11.93 -36.91
CA GLU A 219 -5.42 11.49 -37.60
C GLU A 219 -6.26 12.67 -38.14
N ASN A 220 -6.36 13.78 -37.38
CA ASN A 220 -7.31 14.85 -37.70
C ASN A 220 -6.66 16.15 -38.23
N GLY A 221 -5.33 16.23 -38.23
CA GLY A 221 -4.57 17.46 -38.54
C GLY A 221 -4.72 18.59 -37.51
N LYS A 222 -5.45 18.36 -36.42
CA LYS A 222 -5.69 19.29 -35.31
C LYS A 222 -6.02 18.54 -34.03
N VAL A 223 -5.75 19.15 -32.89
CA VAL A 223 -6.15 18.62 -31.57
C VAL A 223 -7.41 19.35 -31.11
N ALA A 224 -8.42 18.60 -30.67
CA ALA A 224 -9.63 19.15 -30.08
C ALA A 224 -9.35 19.76 -28.71
N ASP A 225 -10.11 20.79 -28.32
CA ASP A 225 -9.96 21.40 -26.99
C ASP A 225 -10.24 20.39 -25.85
N SER A 226 -11.11 19.41 -26.09
CA SER A 226 -11.38 18.33 -25.15
C SER A 226 -10.15 17.48 -24.83
N MET A 227 -9.38 17.10 -25.85
CA MET A 227 -8.14 16.34 -25.72
C MET A 227 -7.07 17.17 -25.01
N LEU A 228 -6.92 18.45 -25.36
CA LEU A 228 -5.97 19.33 -24.69
C LEU A 228 -6.25 19.47 -23.18
N VAL A 229 -7.53 19.64 -22.79
CA VAL A 229 -7.92 19.71 -21.38
C VAL A 229 -7.62 18.39 -20.66
N ASN A 230 -8.01 17.25 -21.25
CA ASN A 230 -7.74 15.92 -20.71
C ASN A 230 -6.24 15.70 -20.48
N THR A 231 -5.43 15.84 -21.53
CA THR A 231 -3.99 15.61 -21.48
C THR A 231 -3.31 16.56 -20.50
N THR A 232 -3.68 17.85 -20.49
CA THR A 232 -3.09 18.83 -19.57
C THR A 232 -3.38 18.47 -18.11
N LEU A 233 -4.62 18.11 -17.77
CA LEU A 233 -4.98 17.74 -16.40
C LEU A 233 -4.27 16.46 -15.94
N MET A 234 -4.20 15.43 -16.79
CA MET A 234 -3.45 14.20 -16.49
C MET A 234 -1.95 14.50 -16.26
N LEU A 235 -1.33 15.34 -17.10
CA LEU A 235 0.07 15.70 -16.95
C LEU A 235 0.33 16.53 -15.69
N VAL A 236 -0.55 17.48 -15.34
CA VAL A 236 -0.45 18.24 -14.08
C VAL A 236 -0.56 17.31 -12.88
N TYR A 237 -1.49 16.35 -12.92
CA TYR A 237 -1.65 15.35 -11.84
C TYR A 237 -0.39 14.48 -11.68
N VAL A 238 0.13 13.90 -12.77
CA VAL A 238 1.34 13.06 -12.72
C VAL A 238 2.58 13.87 -12.33
N THR A 239 2.68 15.13 -12.79
CA THR A 239 3.77 16.04 -12.39
C THR A 239 3.74 16.29 -10.88
N LYS A 240 2.56 16.55 -10.30
CA LYS A 240 2.39 16.66 -8.85
C LYS A 240 2.85 15.39 -8.14
N PHE A 241 2.50 14.20 -8.65
CA PHE A 241 2.96 12.94 -8.06
C PHE A 241 4.49 12.88 -7.97
N PHE A 242 5.20 13.16 -9.07
CA PHE A 242 6.67 13.13 -9.08
C PHE A 242 7.31 14.25 -8.26
N TRP A 243 6.67 15.42 -8.17
CA TRP A 243 7.10 16.49 -7.26
C TRP A 243 7.04 16.04 -5.79
N TRP A 244 6.10 15.15 -5.45
CA TRP A 244 5.86 14.66 -4.10
C TRP A 244 6.27 13.18 -3.90
N GLU A 245 7.05 12.60 -4.81
CA GLU A 245 7.32 11.16 -4.86
C GLU A 245 7.84 10.56 -3.54
N ALA A 246 8.71 11.29 -2.82
CA ALA A 246 9.23 10.83 -1.54
C ALA A 246 8.12 10.61 -0.47
N GLY A 247 7.02 11.35 -0.57
CA GLY A 247 5.85 11.13 0.25
C GLY A 247 5.14 9.82 -0.07
N TYR A 248 5.08 9.44 -1.36
CA TYR A 248 4.43 8.21 -1.81
C TYR A 248 5.09 6.95 -1.23
N TRP A 249 6.40 6.95 -1.00
CA TRP A 249 7.10 5.81 -0.38
C TRP A 249 6.70 5.53 1.08
N ASN A 250 5.95 6.43 1.70
CA ASN A 250 5.39 6.24 3.05
C ASN A 250 3.94 5.76 3.03
N THR A 251 3.35 5.53 1.85
CA THR A 251 2.00 4.98 1.69
C THR A 251 1.99 3.46 1.88
N MET A 252 0.80 2.88 2.10
CA MET A 252 0.61 1.43 2.23
C MET A 252 1.22 0.63 1.08
N ASP A 253 1.07 1.07 -0.17
CA ASP A 253 1.55 0.37 -1.37
C ASP A 253 3.06 0.06 -1.30
N ILE A 254 3.83 1.00 -0.77
CA ILE A 254 5.29 0.88 -0.65
C ILE A 254 5.70 0.38 0.74
N ALA A 255 5.08 0.84 1.82
CA ALA A 255 5.52 0.54 3.17
C ALA A 255 5.03 -0.82 3.70
N HIS A 256 3.90 -1.34 3.20
CA HIS A 256 3.17 -2.44 3.84
C HIS A 256 2.72 -3.54 2.88
N ASP A 257 2.29 -3.19 1.67
CA ASP A 257 1.87 -4.18 0.68
C ASP A 257 3.10 -4.85 0.05
N ARG A 258 3.08 -6.19 -0.01
CA ARG A 258 4.16 -6.97 -0.63
C ARG A 258 4.05 -6.89 -2.15
N ALA A 259 5.17 -7.19 -2.83
CA ALA A 259 5.23 -7.15 -4.28
C ALA A 259 4.72 -8.48 -4.87
N GLY A 260 3.42 -8.53 -5.15
CA GLY A 260 2.77 -9.65 -5.84
C GLY A 260 1.95 -9.18 -7.03
N PHE A 261 1.12 -10.06 -7.57
CA PHE A 261 0.19 -9.75 -8.67
C PHE A 261 -0.60 -8.48 -8.40
N TYR A 262 -1.21 -8.36 -7.22
CA TYR A 262 -2.13 -7.28 -6.91
C TYR A 262 -1.52 -5.87 -7.11
N ILE A 263 -0.34 -5.60 -6.55
CA ILE A 263 0.35 -4.32 -6.71
C ILE A 263 1.05 -4.22 -8.07
N CYS A 264 1.86 -5.22 -8.43
CA CYS A 264 2.71 -5.11 -9.62
C CYS A 264 1.90 -5.17 -10.91
N TRP A 265 0.97 -6.11 -11.06
CA TRP A 265 0.09 -6.17 -12.24
C TRP A 265 -0.81 -4.94 -12.31
N GLY A 266 -1.28 -4.45 -11.16
CA GLY A 266 -2.04 -3.21 -11.08
C GLY A 266 -1.30 -2.02 -11.69
N CYS A 267 -0.04 -1.81 -11.30
CA CYS A 267 0.74 -0.70 -11.82
C CYS A 267 1.22 -0.90 -13.26
N LEU A 268 1.51 -2.14 -13.67
CA LEU A 268 2.03 -2.46 -15.00
C LEU A 268 0.95 -2.53 -16.08
N VAL A 269 -0.30 -2.84 -15.72
CA VAL A 269 -1.39 -3.09 -16.66
C VAL A 269 -2.60 -2.19 -16.38
N TRP A 270 -3.10 -2.18 -15.15
CA TRP A 270 -4.34 -1.48 -14.82
C TRP A 270 -4.21 0.04 -14.92
N VAL A 271 -3.12 0.62 -14.41
CA VAL A 271 -2.84 2.05 -14.53
C VAL A 271 -2.76 2.49 -16.00
N PRO A 272 -1.87 1.93 -16.85
CA PRO A 272 -1.76 2.37 -18.24
C PRO A 272 -3.04 2.15 -19.06
N SER A 273 -3.89 1.19 -18.69
CA SER A 273 -5.12 0.91 -19.46
C SER A 273 -6.34 1.68 -18.98
N VAL A 274 -6.63 1.65 -17.67
CA VAL A 274 -7.87 2.20 -17.12
C VAL A 274 -7.74 3.70 -16.85
N TYR A 275 -6.61 4.16 -16.30
CA TYR A 275 -6.48 5.55 -15.85
C TYR A 275 -6.34 6.51 -17.04
N THR A 276 -5.80 6.02 -18.14
CA THR A 276 -5.61 6.76 -19.39
C THR A 276 -6.82 6.64 -20.34
N SER A 277 -7.77 5.77 -20.01
CA SER A 277 -8.89 5.41 -20.89
C SER A 277 -9.75 6.59 -21.37
N PRO A 278 -9.96 7.69 -20.62
CA PRO A 278 -10.66 8.85 -21.17
C PRO A 278 -9.91 9.49 -22.35
N GLY A 279 -8.58 9.58 -22.27
CA GLY A 279 -7.75 10.07 -23.36
C GLY A 279 -7.74 9.09 -24.54
N MET A 280 -7.69 7.79 -24.28
CA MET A 280 -7.79 6.73 -25.30
C MET A 280 -9.07 6.87 -26.13
N TYR A 281 -10.21 7.09 -25.47
CA TYR A 281 -11.49 7.33 -26.13
C TYR A 281 -11.49 8.60 -26.99
N LEU A 282 -10.96 9.71 -26.45
CA LEU A 282 -10.97 11.00 -27.12
C LEU A 282 -10.18 11.03 -28.43
N VAL A 283 -9.22 10.12 -28.65
CA VAL A 283 -8.46 10.06 -29.92
C VAL A 283 -9.40 9.97 -31.12
N ASN A 284 -10.37 9.05 -31.07
CA ASN A 284 -11.34 8.82 -32.14
C ASN A 284 -12.62 9.67 -32.00
N HIS A 285 -12.78 10.37 -30.87
CA HIS A 285 -13.99 11.14 -30.54
C HIS A 285 -13.63 12.59 -30.20
N PRO A 286 -13.15 13.39 -31.16
CA PRO A 286 -12.83 14.79 -30.93
C PRO A 286 -14.10 15.58 -30.60
N VAL A 287 -14.06 16.35 -29.51
CA VAL A 287 -15.17 17.19 -29.06
C VAL A 287 -14.71 18.64 -29.02
N ASN A 288 -15.49 19.54 -29.61
CA ASN A 288 -15.25 20.98 -29.50
C ASN A 288 -16.14 21.53 -28.37
N LEU A 289 -15.55 21.77 -27.21
CA LEU A 289 -16.22 22.30 -26.01
C LEU A 289 -16.46 23.81 -26.11
N GLY A 290 -15.61 24.52 -26.86
CA GLY A 290 -15.53 25.97 -26.87
C GLY A 290 -14.66 26.49 -25.72
N THR A 291 -14.01 27.63 -25.95
CA THR A 291 -12.99 28.20 -25.05
C THR A 291 -13.49 28.38 -23.61
N GLN A 292 -14.73 28.84 -23.43
CA GLN A 292 -15.28 29.10 -22.09
C GLN A 292 -15.45 27.82 -21.28
N LEU A 293 -16.03 26.77 -21.87
CA LEU A 293 -16.25 25.51 -21.19
C LEU A 293 -14.91 24.77 -20.96
N ALA A 294 -14.04 24.74 -21.97
CA ALA A 294 -12.72 24.15 -21.86
C ALA A 294 -11.88 24.78 -20.73
N LEU A 295 -11.81 26.11 -20.67
CA LEU A 295 -11.12 26.82 -19.59
C LEU A 295 -11.75 26.57 -18.22
N SER A 296 -13.09 26.52 -18.14
CA SER A 296 -13.79 26.27 -16.88
C SER A 296 -13.47 24.88 -16.33
N ILE A 297 -13.50 23.85 -17.18
CA ILE A 297 -13.12 22.47 -16.81
C ILE A 297 -11.65 22.41 -16.40
N LEU A 298 -10.76 23.03 -17.17
CA LEU A 298 -9.32 23.04 -16.88
C LEU A 298 -9.03 23.69 -15.51
N VAL A 299 -9.58 24.88 -15.25
CA VAL A 299 -9.37 25.58 -13.97
C VAL A 299 -9.95 24.78 -12.80
N ALA A 300 -11.15 24.23 -12.95
CA ALA A 300 -11.77 23.40 -11.92
C ALA A 300 -10.96 22.12 -11.63
N GLY A 301 -10.44 21.47 -12.68
CA GLY A 301 -9.57 20.30 -12.56
C GLY A 301 -8.25 20.63 -11.86
N ILE A 302 -7.56 21.70 -12.25
CA ILE A 302 -6.31 22.16 -11.61
C ILE A 302 -6.57 22.48 -10.14
N LEU A 303 -7.68 23.16 -9.83
CA LEU A 303 -8.05 23.48 -8.45
C LEU A 303 -8.26 22.20 -7.62
N CYS A 304 -8.93 21.18 -8.16
CA CYS A 304 -9.09 19.89 -7.48
C CYS A 304 -7.74 19.22 -7.22
N ILE A 305 -6.84 19.17 -8.22
CA ILE A 305 -5.50 18.60 -8.07
C ILE A 305 -4.72 19.35 -6.97
N TYR A 306 -4.81 20.68 -6.94
CA TYR A 306 -4.18 21.52 -5.93
C TYR A 306 -4.77 21.29 -4.53
N ILE A 307 -6.09 21.24 -4.38
CA ILE A 307 -6.73 21.01 -3.08
C ILE A 307 -6.34 19.64 -2.54
N ASN A 308 -6.32 18.61 -3.39
CA ASN A 308 -5.86 17.28 -2.99
C ASN A 308 -4.40 17.32 -2.49
N TYR A 309 -3.49 17.99 -3.23
CA TYR A 309 -2.12 18.22 -2.78
C TYR A 309 -2.04 18.96 -1.44
N ASP A 310 -2.84 20.03 -1.27
CA ASP A 310 -2.81 20.83 -0.05
C ASP A 310 -3.32 20.06 1.18
N CYS A 311 -4.27 19.14 0.99
CA CYS A 311 -4.71 18.23 2.05
C CYS A 311 -3.55 17.38 2.59
N ASP A 312 -2.78 16.77 1.69
CA ASP A 312 -1.63 15.94 2.04
C ASP A 312 -0.49 16.76 2.63
N ARG A 313 -0.18 17.91 2.04
CA ARG A 313 0.82 18.86 2.55
C ARG A 313 0.47 19.32 3.96
N GLN A 314 -0.78 19.73 4.20
CA GLN A 314 -1.27 20.16 5.51
C GLN A 314 -1.10 19.05 6.57
N ARG A 315 -1.41 17.80 6.20
CA ARG A 315 -1.24 16.64 7.06
C ARG A 315 0.23 16.37 7.39
N GLN A 316 1.08 16.37 6.37
CA GLN A 316 2.51 16.11 6.54
C GLN A 316 3.18 17.17 7.39
N GLU A 317 2.87 18.45 7.15
CA GLU A 317 3.45 19.56 7.90
C GLU A 317 2.98 19.54 9.36
N PHE A 318 1.71 19.23 9.61
CA PHE A 318 1.20 19.03 10.96
C PHE A 318 1.96 17.93 11.72
N ARG A 319 2.30 16.82 11.04
CA ARG A 319 3.08 15.74 11.65
C ARG A 319 4.54 16.13 11.86
N ARG A 320 5.18 16.72 10.85
CA ARG A 320 6.58 17.15 10.88
C ARG A 320 6.85 18.11 12.03
N THR A 321 5.89 18.98 12.30
CA THR A 321 5.97 19.97 13.37
C THR A 321 5.44 19.46 14.72
N ASN A 322 5.03 18.20 14.82
CA ASN A 322 4.38 17.65 16.02
C ASN A 322 3.18 18.51 16.49
N GLY A 323 2.41 18.99 15.51
CA GLY A 323 1.27 19.88 15.68
C GLY A 323 1.61 21.28 16.16
N LYS A 324 2.83 21.77 15.89
CA LYS A 324 3.29 23.13 16.17
C LYS A 324 3.38 23.93 14.86
N GLY A 325 2.35 24.70 14.53
CA GLY A 325 2.36 25.49 13.30
C GLY A 325 1.04 26.20 13.10
N THR A 326 0.75 26.56 11.86
CA THR A 326 -0.52 27.20 11.50
C THR A 326 -1.23 26.39 10.43
N VAL A 327 -2.54 26.22 10.58
CA VAL A 327 -3.45 25.67 9.58
C VAL A 327 -4.43 26.79 9.22
N TRP A 328 -4.39 27.24 7.97
CA TRP A 328 -5.15 28.41 7.47
C TRP A 328 -5.01 29.65 8.37
N GLY A 329 -3.76 29.99 8.71
CA GLY A 329 -3.42 31.17 9.51
C GLY A 329 -3.72 31.08 11.00
N LYS A 330 -4.26 29.96 11.49
CA LYS A 330 -4.58 29.77 12.92
C LYS A 330 -3.84 28.57 13.52
N PRO A 331 -3.58 28.54 14.84
CA PRO A 331 -3.07 27.35 15.50
C PRO A 331 -3.97 26.12 15.25
N PRO A 332 -3.41 24.94 14.92
CA PRO A 332 -4.21 23.77 14.58
C PRO A 332 -4.99 23.26 15.78
N SER A 333 -6.29 23.00 15.58
CA SER A 333 -7.08 22.23 16.54
C SER A 333 -6.71 20.77 16.42
N LYS A 334 -6.43 20.09 17.52
CA LYS A 334 -6.00 18.68 17.52
C LYS A 334 -6.53 17.89 18.72
N ILE A 335 -6.52 16.57 18.59
CA ILE A 335 -6.78 15.62 19.68
C ILE A 335 -5.48 14.86 19.94
N GLU A 336 -5.03 14.83 21.20
CA GLU A 336 -3.93 13.95 21.61
C GLU A 336 -4.52 12.59 22.01
N ALA A 337 -4.27 11.58 21.18
CA ALA A 337 -4.78 10.23 21.36
C ALA A 337 -3.68 9.34 21.95
N SER A 338 -3.96 8.74 23.10
CA SER A 338 -3.12 7.66 23.66
C SER A 338 -3.68 6.32 23.22
N TYR A 339 -2.80 5.43 22.76
CA TYR A 339 -3.17 4.06 22.39
C TYR A 339 -2.13 3.09 22.93
N THR A 340 -2.60 1.91 23.33
CA THR A 340 -1.72 0.82 23.75
C THR A 340 -1.39 0.00 22.53
N THR A 341 -0.10 -0.12 22.26
CA THR A 341 0.39 -1.04 21.27
C THR A 341 0.06 -2.47 21.69
N THR A 342 -0.06 -3.35 20.73
CA THR A 342 -0.18 -4.78 20.95
C THR A 342 1.07 -5.41 21.59
N ALA A 343 2.18 -4.66 21.73
CA ALA A 343 3.34 -5.02 22.56
C ALA A 343 3.22 -4.55 24.03
N GLY A 344 2.10 -3.90 24.39
CA GLY A 344 1.83 -3.36 25.73
C GLY A 344 2.36 -1.93 25.95
N GLU A 345 3.15 -1.37 25.03
CA GLU A 345 3.66 0.00 25.15
C GLU A 345 2.55 1.02 24.91
N THR A 346 2.46 2.05 25.76
CA THR A 346 1.55 3.18 25.53
C THR A 346 2.23 4.20 24.62
N LYS A 347 1.63 4.49 23.46
CA LYS A 347 2.09 5.52 22.52
C LYS A 347 1.08 6.66 22.43
N ARG A 348 1.57 7.84 22.03
CA ARG A 348 0.74 9.02 21.80
C ARG A 348 0.79 9.41 20.33
N SER A 349 -0.35 9.84 19.79
CA SER A 349 -0.50 10.33 18.42
C SER A 349 -1.38 11.59 18.41
N LEU A 350 -1.15 12.46 17.45
CA LEU A 350 -1.95 13.67 17.26
C LEU A 350 -2.94 13.48 16.11
N LEU A 351 -4.21 13.84 16.33
CA LEU A 351 -5.24 13.85 15.30
C LEU A 351 -5.63 15.29 14.95
N LEU A 352 -5.46 15.70 13.69
CA LEU A 352 -5.73 17.06 13.21
C LEU A 352 -7.23 17.30 12.97
N THR A 353 -7.84 18.27 13.65
CA THR A 353 -9.29 18.59 13.61
C THR A 353 -9.60 19.99 13.05
N SER A 354 -8.68 20.56 12.27
CA SER A 354 -8.81 21.86 11.61
C SER A 354 -8.29 21.80 10.17
N GLY A 355 -8.60 22.81 9.37
CA GLY A 355 -8.32 22.78 7.93
C GLY A 355 -9.21 21.75 7.22
N TRP A 356 -8.68 21.12 6.18
CA TRP A 356 -9.39 20.12 5.38
C TRP A 356 -9.87 18.93 6.24
N TRP A 357 -9.01 18.47 7.16
CA TRP A 357 -9.28 17.37 8.09
C TRP A 357 -10.34 17.69 9.15
N GLY A 358 -10.63 18.98 9.34
CA GLY A 358 -11.74 19.46 10.18
C GLY A 358 -13.06 19.66 9.43
N LEU A 359 -13.06 19.58 8.09
CA LEU A 359 -14.27 19.58 7.26
C LEU A 359 -14.80 18.17 7.06
N SER A 360 -13.91 17.24 6.70
CA SER A 360 -14.23 15.81 6.56
C SER A 360 -13.02 14.96 6.94
N ARG A 361 -13.29 13.75 7.45
CA ARG A 361 -12.25 12.79 7.86
C ARG A 361 -11.32 12.39 6.70
N HIS A 362 -11.89 12.34 5.50
CA HIS A 362 -11.22 11.94 4.27
C HIS A 362 -11.45 12.97 3.15
N PHE A 363 -11.31 14.26 3.48
CA PHE A 363 -11.62 15.33 2.54
C PHE A 363 -10.82 15.21 1.23
N HIS A 364 -9.57 14.74 1.28
CA HIS A 364 -8.69 14.56 0.12
C HIS A 364 -9.24 13.61 -0.94
N TYR A 365 -10.14 12.67 -0.60
CA TYR A 365 -10.76 11.78 -1.58
C TYR A 365 -11.77 12.50 -2.49
N VAL A 366 -12.42 13.56 -2.03
CA VAL A 366 -13.37 14.34 -2.85
C VAL A 366 -12.68 15.03 -4.04
N PRO A 367 -11.65 15.87 -3.85
CA PRO A 367 -10.94 16.49 -4.96
C PRO A 367 -10.18 15.46 -5.82
N GLU A 368 -9.85 14.28 -5.29
CA GLU A 368 -9.30 13.18 -6.10
C GLU A 368 -10.32 12.69 -7.15
N ILE A 369 -11.54 12.34 -6.69
CA ILE A 369 -12.62 11.89 -7.58
C ILE A 369 -13.03 13.00 -8.55
N LEU A 370 -13.09 14.25 -8.07
CA LEU A 370 -13.41 15.39 -8.93
C LEU A 370 -12.32 15.68 -9.95
N ALA A 371 -11.04 15.55 -9.59
CA ALA A 371 -9.96 15.65 -10.58
C ALA A 371 -10.12 14.57 -11.66
N ALA A 372 -10.39 13.33 -11.25
CA ALA A 372 -10.69 12.23 -12.16
C ALA A 372 -11.87 12.53 -13.09
N PHE A 373 -12.92 13.11 -12.55
CA PHE A 373 -14.07 13.56 -13.33
C PHE A 373 -13.68 14.68 -14.31
N PHE A 374 -12.91 15.69 -13.90
CA PHE A 374 -12.60 16.85 -14.74
C PHE A 374 -11.67 16.52 -15.91
N TRP A 375 -10.79 15.53 -15.82
CA TRP A 375 -10.08 15.06 -17.02
C TRP A 375 -10.90 14.08 -17.86
N THR A 376 -12.02 13.56 -17.35
CA THR A 376 -12.90 12.64 -18.10
C THR A 376 -14.07 13.34 -18.79
N VAL A 377 -14.66 14.35 -18.15
CA VAL A 377 -15.82 15.11 -18.66
C VAL A 377 -15.62 15.80 -20.03
N PRO A 378 -14.39 16.09 -20.52
CA PRO A 378 -14.23 16.52 -21.91
C PRO A 378 -14.76 15.53 -22.95
N ALA A 379 -14.93 14.24 -22.60
CA ALA A 379 -15.58 13.24 -23.44
C ALA A 379 -17.12 13.40 -23.54
N LEU A 380 -17.72 14.34 -22.79
CA LEU A 380 -19.16 14.53 -22.64
C LEU A 380 -19.85 13.22 -22.23
N PHE A 381 -21.13 13.03 -22.56
CA PHE A 381 -21.95 11.95 -22.00
C PHE A 381 -22.54 11.02 -23.08
N ASN A 382 -21.96 11.01 -24.28
CA ASN A 382 -22.43 10.14 -25.35
C ASN A 382 -22.24 8.67 -25.00
N HIS A 383 -21.09 8.32 -24.41
CA HIS A 383 -20.75 6.96 -24.02
C HIS A 383 -20.37 6.89 -22.55
N PHE A 384 -20.77 5.79 -21.91
CA PHE A 384 -20.57 5.55 -20.49
C PHE A 384 -19.10 5.19 -20.16
N LEU A 385 -18.46 4.44 -21.04
CA LEU A 385 -17.21 3.75 -20.73
C LEU A 385 -16.03 4.67 -20.36
N PRO A 386 -15.88 5.90 -20.88
CA PRO A 386 -14.88 6.86 -20.39
C PRO A 386 -14.97 7.13 -18.87
N TYR A 387 -16.17 7.08 -18.29
CA TYR A 387 -16.40 7.30 -16.86
C TYR A 387 -16.12 6.07 -16.00
N PHE A 388 -15.77 4.92 -16.59
CA PHE A 388 -15.43 3.73 -15.82
C PHE A 388 -14.32 4.01 -14.81
N TYR A 389 -13.28 4.76 -15.18
CA TYR A 389 -12.21 5.13 -14.27
C TYR A 389 -12.72 5.93 -13.06
N VAL A 390 -13.60 6.91 -13.27
CA VAL A 390 -14.18 7.73 -12.19
C VAL A 390 -14.99 6.86 -11.22
N ILE A 391 -15.79 5.94 -11.77
CA ILE A 391 -16.63 5.01 -10.98
C ILE A 391 -15.75 4.05 -10.19
N PHE A 392 -14.77 3.44 -10.85
CA PHE A 392 -13.79 2.55 -10.24
C PHE A 392 -13.06 3.25 -9.09
N LEU A 393 -12.52 4.45 -9.32
CA LEU A 393 -11.81 5.23 -8.32
C LEU A 393 -12.70 5.60 -7.14
N THR A 394 -13.97 5.94 -7.42
CA THR A 394 -14.97 6.21 -6.37
C THR A 394 -15.15 4.99 -5.48
N ILE A 395 -15.40 3.81 -6.05
CA ILE A 395 -15.57 2.56 -5.30
C ILE A 395 -14.33 2.25 -4.46
N LEU A 396 -13.13 2.37 -5.06
CA LEU A 396 -11.85 2.15 -4.38
C LEU A 396 -11.69 3.08 -3.18
N LEU A 397 -11.99 4.37 -3.33
CA LEU A 397 -11.84 5.35 -2.27
C LEU A 397 -12.88 5.22 -1.16
N PHE A 398 -14.10 4.80 -1.48
CA PHE A 398 -15.12 4.51 -0.48
C PHE A 398 -14.75 3.29 0.36
N ASP A 399 -14.32 2.19 -0.28
CA ASP A 399 -13.81 1.01 0.43
C ASP A 399 -12.60 1.36 1.30
N ARG A 400 -11.68 2.16 0.76
CA ARG A 400 -10.50 2.63 1.50
C ARG A 400 -10.88 3.47 2.72
N ALA A 401 -11.79 4.44 2.56
CA ALA A 401 -12.27 5.27 3.66
C ALA A 401 -12.88 4.42 4.78
N LYS A 402 -13.62 3.37 4.43
CA LYS A 402 -14.17 2.42 5.41
C LYS A 402 -13.07 1.65 6.14
N ARG A 403 -12.11 1.06 5.41
CA ARG A 403 -10.97 0.33 6.00
C ARG A 403 -10.11 1.22 6.89
N ASP A 404 -9.92 2.48 6.50
CA ASP A 404 -9.21 3.48 7.31
C ASP A 404 -10.00 3.80 8.59
N ASP A 405 -11.31 4.06 8.49
CA ASP A 405 -12.17 4.36 9.65
C ASP A 405 -12.20 3.18 10.65
N ASP A 406 -12.26 1.94 10.18
CA ASP A 406 -12.25 0.74 11.04
C ASP A 406 -10.90 0.54 11.72
N ARG A 407 -9.78 0.71 11.01
CA ARG A 407 -8.43 0.66 11.61
C ARG A 407 -8.27 1.74 12.69
N CYS A 408 -8.73 2.95 12.42
CA CYS A 408 -8.60 4.07 13.36
C CYS A 408 -9.49 3.90 14.59
N ARG A 409 -10.67 3.30 14.41
CA ARG A 409 -11.56 2.92 15.53
C ARG A 409 -10.88 1.88 16.43
N SER A 410 -10.32 0.83 15.86
CA SER A 410 -9.62 -0.22 16.61
C SER A 410 -8.40 0.33 17.34
N LYS A 411 -7.67 1.26 16.70
CA LYS A 411 -6.45 1.82 17.26
C LYS A 411 -6.67 2.89 18.34
N TYR A 412 -7.49 3.90 18.06
CA TYR A 412 -7.63 5.07 18.93
C TYR A 412 -8.88 5.03 19.81
N GLY A 413 -9.80 4.09 19.59
CA GLY A 413 -10.97 3.85 20.42
C GLY A 413 -11.78 5.12 20.70
N LYS A 414 -11.86 5.53 21.97
CA LYS A 414 -12.61 6.72 22.40
C LYS A 414 -12.12 8.02 21.73
N TYR A 415 -10.83 8.14 21.42
CA TYR A 415 -10.29 9.34 20.76
C TYR A 415 -10.73 9.42 19.30
N TRP A 416 -10.92 8.28 18.65
CA TRP A 416 -11.49 8.21 17.30
C TRP A 416 -12.96 8.63 17.30
N LYS A 417 -13.73 8.18 18.30
CA LYS A 417 -15.13 8.62 18.46
C LYS A 417 -15.22 10.14 18.63
N LEU A 418 -14.39 10.72 19.50
CA LEU A 418 -14.32 12.18 19.68
C LEU A 418 -13.95 12.92 18.37
N TYR A 419 -13.06 12.34 17.57
CA TYR A 419 -12.69 12.88 16.27
C TYR A 419 -13.87 12.87 15.29
N CYS A 420 -14.60 11.75 15.23
CA CYS A 420 -15.82 11.63 14.42
C CYS A 420 -16.89 12.64 14.83
N ASP A 421 -17.14 12.79 16.14
CA ASP A 421 -18.16 13.71 16.66
C ASP A 421 -17.83 15.16 16.30
N LYS A 422 -16.57 15.58 16.46
CA LYS A 422 -16.11 16.94 16.06
C LYS A 422 -16.32 17.22 14.57
N ASN A 423 -16.09 16.23 13.71
CA ASN A 423 -16.26 16.39 12.26
C ASN A 423 -17.74 16.31 11.83
N HIS A 424 -18.61 15.70 12.64
CA HIS A 424 -20.06 15.65 12.39
C HIS A 424 -20.75 16.96 12.82
N SER A 425 -20.43 17.48 14.01
CA SER A 425 -21.01 18.72 14.55
C SER A 425 -20.66 20.00 13.76
N ARG A 426 -19.73 19.93 12.80
CA ARG A 426 -19.45 21.03 11.86
C ARG A 426 -20.23 20.94 10.56
N ASN A 427 -20.63 19.74 10.14
CA ASN A 427 -21.40 19.50 8.92
C ASN A 427 -22.91 19.60 9.13
N ILE A 428 -23.37 19.38 10.36
CA ILE A 428 -24.73 19.70 10.78
C ILE A 428 -24.67 21.01 11.55
N LEU A 429 -25.00 22.10 10.86
CA LEU A 429 -25.47 23.40 11.37
C LEU A 429 -25.06 23.76 12.80
N LYS A 430 -24.29 24.86 12.92
CA LYS A 430 -24.45 25.83 14.02
C LYS A 430 -25.93 26.24 14.09
N ASN A 431 -26.79 25.49 14.78
CA ASN A 431 -28.10 25.98 15.25
C ASN A 431 -28.71 25.15 16.40
N ASP A 432 -28.32 23.89 16.63
CA ASP A 432 -29.05 23.06 17.61
C ASP A 432 -28.52 23.06 19.05
N TYR A 433 -27.35 23.67 19.31
CA TYR A 433 -26.79 23.71 20.67
C TYR A 433 -27.52 24.67 21.65
N ARG A 434 -28.53 25.43 21.19
CA ARG A 434 -29.33 26.29 22.07
C ARG A 434 -30.63 25.64 22.59
N GLN A 435 -31.06 24.50 22.07
CA GLN A 435 -32.29 23.83 22.52
C GLN A 435 -32.07 22.68 23.51
N MET A 436 -30.92 22.01 23.51
CA MET A 436 -30.67 20.86 24.40
C MET A 436 -30.36 21.23 25.87
N SER A 437 -30.09 22.49 26.18
CA SER A 437 -29.86 22.94 27.57
C SER A 437 -31.16 23.09 28.40
N ALA A 438 -32.34 22.93 27.78
CA ALA A 438 -33.63 23.21 28.43
C ALA A 438 -34.33 21.98 29.06
N TYR A 439 -33.75 20.77 28.97
CA TYR A 439 -34.41 19.53 29.41
C TYR A 439 -33.64 18.68 30.43
N GLU A 440 -32.61 19.22 31.09
CA GLU A 440 -32.02 18.59 32.28
C GLU A 440 -32.59 19.20 33.56
N ASN A 441 -33.85 18.89 33.89
CA ASN A 441 -34.38 19.07 35.25
C ASN A 441 -35.66 18.24 35.44
N VAL A 442 -35.53 16.93 35.69
CA VAL A 442 -36.57 16.15 36.37
C VAL A 442 -35.92 15.19 37.37
N VAL A 443 -36.20 15.45 38.65
CA VAL A 443 -35.77 14.70 39.84
C VAL A 443 -36.57 13.41 39.96
N GLY A 444 -35.91 12.25 39.92
CA GLY A 444 -36.53 10.93 40.09
C GLY A 444 -36.66 10.50 41.55
N GLY A 445 -37.85 10.68 42.15
CA GLY A 445 -38.22 10.12 43.45
C GLY A 445 -38.73 8.67 43.37
N LYS A 446 -38.39 7.83 44.36
CA LYS A 446 -38.79 6.42 44.48
C LYS A 446 -40.30 6.24 44.75
N LEU A 447 -40.98 5.44 43.92
CA LEU A 447 -42.30 4.88 44.25
C LEU A 447 -42.17 3.55 45.01
N LYS A 448 -42.86 3.40 46.14
CA LYS A 448 -43.08 2.14 46.88
C LYS A 448 -44.40 1.52 46.41
N LEU A 449 -44.41 0.23 46.09
CA LEU A 449 -45.63 -0.57 45.93
C LEU A 449 -45.60 -1.77 46.89
N LYS A 450 -46.76 -2.00 47.52
CA LYS A 450 -47.02 -2.93 48.62
C LYS A 450 -47.75 -4.16 48.03
N GLY A 451 -47.27 -5.37 48.28
CA GLY A 451 -47.92 -6.62 47.87
C GLY A 451 -47.46 -7.80 48.73
N LYS A 452 -48.42 -8.56 49.27
CA LYS A 452 -48.31 -9.59 50.32
C LYS A 452 -47.67 -10.92 49.87
N ALA A 453 -47.27 -11.69 50.87
CA ALA A 453 -46.48 -12.93 50.86
C ALA A 453 -47.16 -14.17 50.27
N LEU A 454 -46.32 -15.09 49.77
CA LEU A 454 -46.57 -16.53 49.63
C LEU A 454 -45.31 -17.29 50.04
N ASP A 455 -45.43 -18.10 51.10
CA ASP A 455 -44.43 -19.04 51.61
C ASP A 455 -44.44 -20.33 50.78
N VAL A 456 -43.28 -20.83 50.34
CA VAL A 456 -42.94 -22.28 50.39
C VAL A 456 -41.43 -22.46 50.54
N ALA A 457 -41.06 -23.32 51.49
CA ALA A 457 -39.72 -23.66 51.94
C ALA A 457 -38.86 -24.47 50.95
N GLY A 458 -37.54 -24.35 51.09
CA GLY A 458 -36.56 -25.24 50.45
C GLY A 458 -35.13 -24.69 50.59
N GLY A 459 -34.41 -25.11 51.64
CA GLY A 459 -33.08 -24.60 51.98
C GLY A 459 -31.94 -25.09 51.09
N VAL A 460 -30.80 -24.39 51.13
CA VAL A 460 -29.50 -24.87 51.65
C VAL A 460 -28.48 -23.72 51.61
N LYS A 461 -27.83 -23.49 52.76
CA LYS A 461 -26.78 -22.50 53.00
C LYS A 461 -25.47 -22.88 52.30
N LYS A 462 -24.75 -21.90 51.72
CA LYS A 462 -23.28 -21.95 51.63
C LYS A 462 -22.63 -20.73 52.26
N LYS A 463 -21.79 -21.02 53.26
CA LYS A 463 -21.01 -20.13 54.13
C LYS A 463 -19.95 -19.34 53.34
N LYS A 464 -19.82 -18.06 53.69
CA LYS A 464 -18.57 -17.28 53.58
C LYS A 464 -17.45 -17.98 54.36
N LYS A 465 -16.26 -18.08 53.79
CA LYS A 465 -15.01 -18.23 54.56
C LYS A 465 -13.90 -17.40 53.92
N LYS A 466 -13.23 -16.63 54.77
CA LYS A 466 -12.10 -15.73 54.53
C LYS A 466 -10.83 -16.46 55.00
N ASN A 467 -9.77 -16.46 54.20
CA ASN A 467 -8.34 -16.52 54.60
C ASN A 467 -7.50 -16.47 53.31
N LYS A 468 -6.58 -15.52 53.11
CA LYS A 468 -5.28 -15.23 53.75
C LYS A 468 -4.15 -15.81 52.89
N ARG A 469 -3.22 -14.89 52.55
CA ARG A 469 -1.89 -15.02 51.91
C ARG A 469 -1.31 -16.42 51.75
N ASN A 470 -0.79 -16.72 50.55
CA ASN A 470 0.57 -17.24 50.29
C ASN A 470 0.88 -17.35 48.78
N ASN A 471 2.18 -17.30 48.48
CA ASN A 471 2.93 -17.43 47.20
C ASN A 471 3.12 -16.13 46.40
N ASP A 472 4.28 -15.46 46.31
CA ASP A 472 5.68 -15.73 46.73
C ASP A 472 6.17 -17.17 46.58
N GLN A 473 6.07 -17.69 45.35
CA GLN A 473 6.83 -18.87 44.89
C GLN A 473 6.73 -18.96 43.36
N PHE A 474 7.44 -18.08 42.65
CA PHE A 474 7.88 -18.33 41.26
C PHE A 474 9.14 -17.54 40.88
N LEU A 475 9.90 -17.04 41.87
CA LEU A 475 11.14 -16.30 41.71
C LEU A 475 12.36 -17.03 42.31
N GLN A 476 12.29 -18.35 42.46
CA GLN A 476 13.35 -19.12 43.16
C GLN A 476 13.72 -20.42 42.42
N VAL A 477 13.70 -20.41 41.08
CA VAL A 477 14.18 -21.54 40.25
C VAL A 477 15.17 -21.08 39.17
N ALA A 478 15.60 -19.81 39.18
CA ALA A 478 16.51 -19.28 38.15
C ALA A 478 17.83 -18.70 38.70
N GLU A 479 18.12 -18.82 40.00
CA GLU A 479 19.34 -18.27 40.62
C GLU A 479 20.35 -19.32 41.13
N ASP A 480 20.08 -20.63 41.00
CA ASP A 480 20.94 -21.69 41.58
C ASP A 480 21.91 -22.39 40.60
N GLU A 481 22.12 -21.89 39.37
CA GLU A 481 23.13 -22.48 38.46
C GLU A 481 24.31 -21.57 38.09
N ILE A 482 24.50 -20.45 38.80
CA ILE A 482 25.70 -19.61 38.62
C ILE A 482 26.29 -19.26 39.98
N SER A 483 26.96 -20.21 40.64
CA SER A 483 28.11 -19.94 41.55
C SER A 483 28.52 -21.19 42.34
N ALA A 484 29.44 -21.99 41.81
CA ALA A 484 30.47 -22.78 42.54
C ALA A 484 31.08 -23.79 41.55
N GLY A 485 32.39 -23.92 41.33
CA GLY A 485 33.53 -23.29 41.96
C GLY A 485 34.78 -23.60 41.15
N GLY A 486 35.80 -22.76 41.29
CA GLY A 486 37.17 -23.12 40.97
C GLY A 486 37.90 -23.49 42.26
N SER A 487 38.81 -24.47 42.20
CA SER A 487 40.07 -24.50 42.97
C SER A 487 41.04 -25.53 42.38
N LYS A 488 42.32 -25.17 42.47
CA LYS A 488 43.54 -25.77 41.90
C LYS A 488 44.06 -26.97 42.70
N GLU A 489 44.85 -27.83 42.06
CA GLU A 489 46.14 -28.32 42.57
C GLU A 489 47.01 -28.95 41.45
N GLU A 490 48.32 -29.01 41.68
CA GLU A 490 49.44 -29.00 40.72
C GLU A 490 50.09 -30.36 40.38
N ALA A 491 50.80 -30.35 39.23
CA ALA A 491 52.09 -30.98 38.87
C ALA A 491 52.24 -32.50 38.59
N GLY A 492 52.84 -32.81 37.42
CA GLY A 492 53.52 -34.09 37.14
C GLY A 492 53.83 -34.42 35.66
N LYS A 493 55.04 -34.05 35.22
CA LYS A 493 55.96 -34.52 34.13
C LYS A 493 55.66 -35.66 33.13
N ASP A 494 56.35 -35.52 31.98
CA ASP A 494 56.85 -36.48 30.96
C ASP A 494 55.80 -37.21 30.09
N GLY A 495 55.95 -37.49 28.80
CA GLY A 495 57.00 -37.31 27.79
C GLY A 495 56.51 -37.95 26.46
N ASN A 496 57.03 -37.44 25.34
CA ASN A 496 57.35 -38.10 24.04
C ASN A 496 56.41 -39.03 23.24
N ASP A 497 56.63 -38.95 21.93
CA ASP A 497 56.45 -39.92 20.82
C ASP A 497 55.17 -39.73 19.96
N GLU A 498 55.32 -39.20 18.73
CA GLU A 498 55.61 -39.94 17.47
C GLU A 498 54.36 -40.71 17.00
N ASP A 499 53.89 -40.71 15.75
CA ASP A 499 54.28 -40.14 14.47
C ASP A 499 53.13 -40.53 13.48
N ILE A 500 53.31 -40.25 12.18
CA ILE A 500 52.64 -40.87 11.00
C ILE A 500 51.39 -40.13 10.44
N ASN A 501 51.72 -39.18 9.54
CA ASN A 501 51.47 -39.19 8.08
C ASN A 501 50.08 -39.53 7.51
N ASP A 502 49.63 -39.03 6.35
CA ASP A 502 50.00 -37.96 5.40
C ASP A 502 49.13 -38.27 4.16
N VAL A 503 48.32 -37.33 3.63
CA VAL A 503 47.94 -37.31 2.19
C VAL A 503 47.63 -35.85 1.77
N SER A 504 48.68 -35.19 1.30
CA SER A 504 48.77 -34.26 0.13
C SER A 504 47.52 -33.44 -0.27
N LYS A 505 47.50 -32.10 -0.10
CA LYS A 505 48.21 -31.04 -0.85
C LYS A 505 47.81 -30.94 -2.34
N LEU A 506 46.94 -29.99 -2.65
CA LEU A 506 46.96 -29.26 -3.93
C LEU A 506 46.81 -27.75 -3.64
N SER A 507 47.86 -27.04 -4.02
CA SER A 507 48.11 -25.61 -3.80
C SER A 507 47.42 -24.76 -4.84
N GLY A 508 46.82 -23.65 -4.40
CA GLY A 508 46.32 -22.57 -5.27
C GLY A 508 46.03 -21.29 -4.48
N LYS A 509 47.07 -20.69 -3.90
CA LYS A 509 47.01 -19.41 -3.18
C LYS A 509 46.65 -18.25 -4.13
N GLY A 510 45.41 -17.76 -4.05
CA GLY A 510 45.06 -16.38 -4.37
C GLY A 510 44.81 -15.62 -3.07
N LYS A 511 45.73 -14.73 -2.68
CA LYS A 511 45.66 -13.92 -1.45
C LYS A 511 44.51 -12.90 -1.55
N THR A 512 43.47 -13.03 -0.75
CA THR A 512 42.61 -11.90 -0.34
C THR A 512 43.20 -11.30 0.94
N ALA A 513 43.51 -10.01 0.89
CA ALA A 513 44.06 -9.26 2.02
C ALA A 513 43.06 -9.22 3.18
N HIS A 514 43.56 -9.45 4.39
CA HIS A 514 42.83 -9.43 5.66
C HIS A 514 42.28 -8.02 5.91
N TYR A 515 40.95 -7.86 5.91
CA TYR A 515 40.28 -6.58 6.24
C TYR A 515 40.31 -6.28 7.76
N ASP A 516 40.76 -7.24 8.59
CA ASP A 516 40.66 -7.17 10.05
C ASP A 516 41.80 -6.39 10.75
N ASP A 517 42.83 -5.96 10.03
CA ASP A 517 44.02 -5.35 10.65
C ASP A 517 43.86 -3.86 10.99
N HIS A 518 42.77 -3.22 10.55
CA HIS A 518 42.50 -1.79 10.79
C HIS A 518 41.32 -1.50 11.72
N LEU A 519 40.70 -2.51 12.34
CA LEU A 519 39.63 -2.26 13.30
C LEU A 519 40.16 -1.96 14.69
N THR A 520 39.70 -0.85 15.26
CA THR A 520 39.96 -0.54 16.66
C THR A 520 39.33 -1.62 17.56
N PRO A 521 39.86 -1.84 18.77
CA PRO A 521 39.27 -2.79 19.72
C PRO A 521 37.79 -2.50 20.05
N ALA A 522 37.36 -1.25 19.95
CA ALA A 522 35.97 -0.84 20.13
C ALA A 522 35.08 -1.26 18.97
N GLU A 523 35.55 -1.15 17.73
CA GLU A 523 34.80 -1.56 16.54
C GLU A 523 34.67 -3.09 16.44
N ARG A 524 35.71 -3.85 16.83
CA ARG A 524 35.62 -5.31 16.94
C ARG A 524 34.58 -5.77 17.95
N ARG A 525 34.57 -5.19 19.15
CA ARG A 525 33.56 -5.48 20.18
C ARG A 525 32.15 -5.09 19.73
N TYR A 526 32.01 -3.98 18.99
CA TYR A 526 30.72 -3.58 18.43
C TYR A 526 30.21 -4.59 17.39
N ILE A 527 31.09 -5.10 16.53
CA ILE A 527 30.74 -6.12 15.53
C ILE A 527 30.37 -7.44 16.20
N GLU A 528 31.18 -7.93 17.13
CA GLU A 528 30.89 -9.16 17.90
C GLU A 528 29.57 -9.04 18.68
N GLN A 529 29.33 -7.90 19.33
CA GLN A 529 28.08 -7.66 20.05
C GLN A 529 26.88 -7.62 19.09
N ARG A 530 27.06 -7.05 17.89
CA ARG A 530 26.02 -7.02 16.86
C ARG A 530 25.73 -8.41 16.30
N GLU A 531 26.76 -9.23 16.06
CA GLU A 531 26.61 -10.61 15.61
C GLU A 531 25.93 -11.48 16.66
N GLN A 532 26.27 -11.34 17.95
CA GLN A 532 25.58 -12.02 19.04
C GLN A 532 24.11 -11.62 19.15
N LEU A 533 23.81 -10.32 18.99
CA LEU A 533 22.43 -9.82 18.95
C LEU A 533 21.66 -10.35 17.74
N ASP A 534 22.31 -10.46 16.59
CA ASP A 534 21.71 -10.97 15.35
C ASP A 534 21.46 -12.48 15.44
N VAL A 535 22.38 -13.28 15.99
CA VAL A 535 22.17 -14.72 16.25
C VAL A 535 21.02 -14.94 17.22
N HIS A 536 20.97 -14.18 18.32
CA HIS A 536 19.89 -14.27 19.30
C HIS A 536 18.53 -13.80 18.73
N ARG A 537 18.53 -12.82 17.82
CA ARG A 537 17.34 -12.38 17.09
C ARG A 537 16.89 -13.43 16.06
N LEU A 538 17.81 -14.04 15.33
CA LEU A 538 17.55 -15.11 14.36
C LEU A 538 16.95 -16.34 15.03
N ALA A 539 17.47 -16.75 16.19
CA ALA A 539 16.91 -17.84 16.99
C ALA A 539 15.49 -17.52 17.51
N LYS A 540 15.21 -16.26 17.87
CA LYS A 540 13.86 -15.81 18.23
C LYS A 540 12.89 -15.78 17.05
N ILE A 541 13.39 -15.54 15.83
CA ILE A 541 12.58 -15.49 14.60
C ILE A 541 12.32 -16.90 14.05
N SER A 542 13.26 -17.83 14.16
CA SER A 542 13.11 -19.21 13.64
C SER A 542 12.01 -19.99 14.37
N ASN A 543 11.72 -19.67 15.63
CA ASN A 543 10.70 -20.34 16.45
C ASN A 543 9.27 -19.78 16.24
N LYS A 544 9.06 -18.81 15.34
CA LYS A 544 7.74 -18.21 15.13
C LYS A 544 6.93 -18.94 14.06
N SER A 545 5.74 -19.40 14.43
CA SER A 545 4.80 -19.97 13.46
C SER A 545 4.33 -18.90 12.46
N HIS A 546 3.78 -19.32 11.32
CA HIS A 546 3.18 -18.40 10.35
C HIS A 546 2.06 -17.53 10.98
N ARG A 547 1.28 -18.11 11.90
CA ARG A 547 0.27 -17.39 12.68
C ARG A 547 0.90 -16.31 13.56
N ASP A 548 2.02 -16.60 14.21
CA ASP A 548 2.73 -15.62 15.05
C ASP A 548 3.36 -14.51 14.20
N ARG A 549 3.88 -14.82 13.00
CA ARG A 549 4.39 -13.81 12.06
C ARG A 549 3.28 -12.92 11.50
N ILE A 550 2.12 -13.48 11.16
CA ILE A 550 0.93 -12.70 10.79
C ILE A 550 0.46 -11.87 11.98
N GLN A 551 0.49 -12.44 13.19
CA GLN A 551 0.08 -11.75 14.40
C GLN A 551 1.03 -10.59 14.71
N ASP A 552 2.34 -10.76 14.58
CA ASP A 552 3.37 -9.71 14.73
C ASP A 552 3.29 -8.64 13.61
N PHE A 553 2.93 -9.04 12.40
CA PHE A 553 2.69 -8.10 11.30
C PHE A 553 1.42 -7.27 11.55
N ASN A 554 0.33 -7.92 11.95
CA ASN A 554 -0.89 -7.24 12.40
C ASN A 554 -0.63 -6.42 13.68
N GLN A 555 0.27 -6.88 14.56
CA GLN A 555 0.76 -6.19 15.76
C GLN A 555 1.41 -4.86 15.35
N TYR A 556 2.32 -4.93 14.39
CA TYR A 556 3.01 -3.78 13.82
C TYR A 556 2.06 -2.79 13.13
N LEU A 557 1.16 -3.27 12.26
CA LEU A 557 0.15 -2.43 11.59
C LEU A 557 -0.77 -1.73 12.61
N ALA A 558 -1.22 -2.45 13.65
CA ALA A 558 -2.02 -1.88 14.73
C ALA A 558 -1.25 -0.83 15.57
N ASN A 559 0.08 -0.92 15.62
CA ASN A 559 0.94 -0.02 16.40
C ASN A 559 1.31 1.27 15.66
N MET A 560 1.09 1.35 14.36
CA MET A 560 1.46 2.47 13.48
C MET A 560 0.33 3.50 13.34
N SER A 561 0.67 4.80 13.28
CA SER A 561 -0.30 5.91 13.19
C SER A 561 -0.88 6.10 11.79
N GLU A 562 -1.66 5.12 11.33
CA GLU A 562 -2.16 5.01 9.96
C GLU A 562 -3.48 5.75 9.66
N HIS A 563 -3.90 6.77 10.42
CA HIS A 563 -5.15 7.49 10.10
C HIS A 563 -5.08 8.40 8.84
N TYR A 564 -4.22 8.10 7.87
CA TYR A 564 -3.60 9.17 7.10
C TYR A 564 -2.96 8.67 5.80
N ASP A 565 -3.74 8.03 4.94
CA ASP A 565 -3.23 7.38 3.73
C ASP A 565 -3.92 7.87 2.43
N ILE A 566 -3.19 7.81 1.31
CA ILE A 566 -3.56 8.31 -0.05
C ILE A 566 -4.08 7.13 -0.89
N PRO A 567 -4.99 7.29 -1.88
CA PRO A 567 -5.45 6.22 -2.77
C PRO A 567 -4.35 5.25 -3.26
N LYS A 568 -4.71 3.96 -3.29
CA LYS A 568 -3.96 2.89 -3.94
C LYS A 568 -3.81 3.17 -5.43
N VAL A 569 -2.63 2.87 -5.98
CA VAL A 569 -2.37 2.93 -7.44
C VAL A 569 -2.76 1.61 -8.15
N GLY A 570 -3.25 0.61 -7.40
CA GLY A 570 -3.70 -0.70 -7.91
C GLY A 570 -5.22 -0.86 -8.11
N PRO A 571 -5.69 -2.00 -8.65
CA PRO A 571 -7.08 -2.27 -9.07
C PRO A 571 -8.13 -2.43 -7.93
N GLY A 572 -7.92 -1.81 -6.75
CA GLY A 572 -8.91 -1.80 -5.65
C GLY A 572 -8.41 -2.40 -4.35
#